data_AF-A0A0V0GKR6-F1
#
_entry.id   AF-A0A0V0GKR6-F1
#
_cell.length_a   1.000
_cell.length_b   1.000
_cell.length_c   1.000
_cell.angle_alpha   90.00
_cell.angle_beta   90.00
_cell.angle_gamma   90.00
#
_symmetry.space_group_name_H-M   'P 1'
#
loop_
_entity.id
_entity.type
_entity.pdbx_description
1 polymer ?
#
loop_
_entity_poly.entity_id
_entity_poly.type
_entity_poly.pdbx_seq_one_letter_code
_entity_poly.pdbx_strand_id
1 'polypeptide(L)'
;MADSAVNMAKSGCQFITVLGVDFMSENVRAILDQAGFPEVGVYRMSDEHIGCSLAEAASSPSYMDYLTTASVSSPSLHVVYINTSLETKAYSMSLFQP
;
A
#
# COMPACT_ATOMS: atom_id res chain seq x y z
N MET A 1 -2.30 -0.76 -11.82
CA MET A 1 -3.57 -1.15 -11.18
C MET A 1 -4.30 0.07 -10.62
N ALA A 2 -3.70 0.82 -9.70
CA ALA A 2 -4.34 2.01 -9.12
C ALA A 2 -4.64 3.12 -10.16
N ASP A 3 -3.72 3.41 -11.09
CA ASP A 3 -3.99 4.39 -12.15
C ASP A 3 -5.17 3.99 -13.04
N SER A 4 -5.31 2.69 -13.32
CA SER A 4 -6.46 2.15 -14.06
C SER A 4 -7.76 2.39 -13.28
N ALA A 5 -7.74 2.21 -11.96
CA ALA A 5 -8.88 2.50 -11.09
C ALA A 5 -9.28 3.98 -11.14
N VAL A 6 -8.31 4.90 -11.12
CA VAL A 6 -8.56 6.34 -11.29
C VAL A 6 -9.20 6.65 -12.65
N ASN A 7 -8.73 6.00 -13.73
CA ASN A 7 -9.32 6.19 -15.06
C ASN A 7 -10.75 5.64 -15.14
N MET A 8 -11.04 4.52 -14.46
CA MET A 8 -12.39 3.97 -14.36
C MET A 8 -13.31 4.93 -13.57
N ALA A 9 -12.84 5.49 -12.45
CA ALA A 9 -13.58 6.48 -11.66
C ALA A 9 -13.90 7.74 -12.48
N LYS A 10 -12.90 8.29 -13.20
CA LYS A 10 -13.09 9.42 -14.15
C LYS A 10 -14.12 9.11 -15.24
N SER A 11 -14.26 7.84 -15.61
CA SER A 11 -15.25 7.38 -16.60
C SER A 11 -16.63 7.11 -16.00
N GLY A 12 -16.85 7.42 -14.71
CA GLY A 12 -18.12 7.26 -14.02
C GLY A 12 -18.32 5.93 -13.30
N CYS A 13 -17.26 5.11 -13.16
CA CYS A 13 -17.34 3.87 -12.40
C CYS A 13 -17.50 4.14 -10.90
N GLN A 14 -18.56 3.60 -10.29
CA GLN A 14 -18.87 3.80 -8.87
C GLN A 14 -18.26 2.73 -7.96
N PHE A 15 -17.88 1.57 -8.52
CA PHE A 15 -17.40 0.44 -7.75
C PHE A 15 -16.27 -0.27 -8.50
N ILE A 16 -15.18 -0.55 -7.78
CA ILE A 16 -13.99 -1.19 -8.31
C ILE A 16 -13.75 -2.47 -7.52
N THR A 17 -13.74 -3.60 -8.22
CA THR A 17 -13.36 -4.89 -7.62
C THR A 17 -11.92 -5.20 -8.02
N VAL A 18 -11.07 -5.48 -7.03
CA VAL A 18 -9.67 -5.81 -7.25
C VAL A 18 -9.50 -7.32 -7.21
N LEU A 19 -9.16 -7.90 -8.35
CA LEU A 19 -8.79 -9.32 -8.48
C LEU A 19 -7.32 -9.48 -8.09
N GLY A 20 -7.06 -9.51 -6.78
CA GLY A 20 -5.72 -9.58 -6.23
C GLY A 20 -5.73 -9.84 -4.72
N VAL A 21 -4.60 -9.55 -4.09
CA VAL A 21 -4.40 -9.69 -2.64
C VAL A 21 -4.83 -8.42 -1.89
N ASP A 22 -4.77 -8.44 -0.57
CA ASP A 22 -5.23 -7.36 0.31
C ASP A 22 -4.56 -6.00 0.06
N PHE A 23 -3.22 -5.91 0.13
CA PHE A 23 -2.48 -4.65 -0.02
C PHE A 23 -2.69 -4.01 -1.39
N MET A 24 -3.04 -4.81 -2.41
CA MET A 24 -3.39 -4.30 -3.73
C MET A 24 -4.67 -3.46 -3.65
N SER A 25 -5.70 -3.98 -2.99
CA SER A 25 -6.98 -3.29 -2.81
C SER A 25 -6.83 -2.04 -1.95
N GLU A 26 -6.01 -2.13 -0.89
CA GLU A 26 -5.65 -0.98 -0.05
C GLU A 26 -4.92 0.11 -0.85
N ASN A 27 -3.95 -0.28 -1.69
CA ASN A 27 -3.24 0.65 -2.56
C ASN A 27 -4.18 1.32 -3.56
N VAL A 28 -5.15 0.60 -4.14
CA VAL A 28 -6.17 1.19 -5.02
C VAL A 28 -7.03 2.20 -4.26
N ARG A 29 -7.48 1.86 -3.05
CA ARG A 29 -8.24 2.76 -2.19
C ARG A 29 -7.46 4.05 -1.91
N ALA A 30 -6.21 3.93 -1.45
CA ALA A 30 -5.37 5.08 -1.11
C ALA A 30 -5.14 6.02 -2.30
N ILE A 31 -4.91 5.48 -3.50
CA ILE A 31 -4.70 6.29 -4.70
C ILE A 31 -6.00 6.94 -5.20
N LEU A 32 -7.14 6.27 -5.09
CA LEU A 32 -8.44 6.89 -5.42
C LEU A 32 -8.76 8.04 -4.46
N ASP A 33 -8.46 7.88 -3.17
CA ASP A 33 -8.63 8.95 -2.17
C ASP A 33 -7.74 10.16 -2.52
N GLN A 34 -6.47 9.91 -2.82
CA GLN A 34 -5.53 10.95 -3.25
C GLN A 34 -5.99 11.63 -4.56
N ALA A 35 -6.61 10.88 -5.47
CA ALA A 35 -7.12 11.38 -6.73
C ALA A 35 -8.49 12.09 -6.62
N GLY A 36 -9.08 12.16 -5.43
CA GLY A 36 -10.35 12.86 -5.17
C GLY A 36 -11.61 12.06 -5.48
N PHE A 37 -11.54 10.72 -5.40
CA PHE A 37 -12.69 9.81 -5.60
C PHE A 37 -13.00 8.96 -4.35
N PRO A 38 -13.19 9.56 -3.16
CA PRO A 38 -13.48 8.82 -1.92
C PRO A 38 -14.79 8.04 -1.96
N GLU A 39 -15.76 8.46 -2.78
CA GLU A 39 -17.09 7.85 -2.90
C GLU A 39 -17.11 6.54 -3.72
N VAL A 40 -16.10 6.30 -4.56
CA VAL A 40 -16.03 5.08 -5.38
C VAL A 40 -15.73 3.89 -4.49
N GLY A 41 -16.63 2.91 -4.36
CA GLY A 41 -16.38 1.74 -3.51
C GLY A 41 -15.26 0.85 -4.05
N VAL A 42 -14.38 0.35 -3.16
CA VAL A 42 -13.31 -0.60 -3.52
C VAL A 42 -13.55 -1.92 -2.78
N TYR A 43 -13.68 -3.00 -3.53
CA TYR A 43 -13.98 -4.33 -3.00
C TYR A 43 -12.85 -5.31 -3.30
N ARG A 44 -12.59 -6.16 -2.31
CA ARG A 44 -11.74 -7.34 -2.45
C ARG A 44 -12.56 -8.48 -3.03
N MET A 45 -11.90 -9.37 -3.75
CA MET A 45 -12.55 -10.58 -4.29
C MET A 45 -12.84 -11.64 -3.22
N SER A 46 -12.09 -11.61 -2.11
CA SER A 46 -12.24 -12.53 -0.98
C SER A 46 -12.23 -11.76 0.34
N ASP A 47 -12.98 -12.24 1.31
CA ASP A 47 -12.93 -11.81 2.71
C ASP A 47 -11.82 -12.50 3.51
N GLU A 48 -11.26 -13.60 2.98
CA GLU A 48 -10.06 -14.21 3.52
C GLU A 48 -8.91 -13.21 3.56
N HIS A 49 -8.05 -13.34 4.57
CA HIS A 49 -6.79 -12.63 4.59
C HIS A 49 -5.86 -13.27 3.55
N ILE A 50 -6.00 -12.85 2.29
CA ILE A 50 -5.09 -13.22 1.21
C ILE A 50 -3.85 -12.33 1.35
N GLY A 51 -2.92 -12.74 2.20
CA GLY A 51 -1.63 -12.10 2.37
C GLY A 51 -0.59 -12.62 1.37
N CYS A 52 0.30 -11.74 0.91
CA CYS A 52 1.55 -12.19 0.31
C CYS A 52 2.53 -12.51 1.44
N SER A 53 3.13 -13.71 1.46
CA SER A 53 4.10 -14.10 2.48
C SER A 53 5.26 -13.12 2.62
N LEU A 54 5.64 -12.46 1.52
CA LEU A 54 6.63 -11.38 1.54
C LEU A 54 6.10 -10.12 2.24
N ALA A 55 4.85 -9.74 2.01
CA ALA A 55 4.24 -8.59 2.67
C ALA A 55 4.12 -8.84 4.18
N GLU A 56 3.73 -10.06 4.58
CA GLU A 56 3.67 -10.48 5.98
C GLU A 56 5.06 -10.44 6.64
N ALA A 57 6.09 -11.00 5.99
CA ALA A 57 7.46 -10.94 6.49
C ALA A 57 7.95 -9.48 6.65
N ALA A 58 7.57 -8.60 5.72
CA ALA A 58 7.86 -7.16 5.77
C ALA A 58 7.02 -6.37 6.79
N SER A 59 6.11 -7.03 7.52
CA SER A 59 5.40 -6.46 8.66
C SER A 59 5.85 -7.06 10.00
N SER A 60 6.89 -7.91 9.99
CA SER A 60 7.48 -8.47 11.20
C SER A 60 8.22 -7.40 12.03
N PRO A 61 8.25 -7.54 13.38
CA PRO A 61 9.04 -6.65 14.24
C PRO A 61 10.51 -6.55 13.81
N SER A 62 11.11 -7.69 13.42
CA SER A 62 12.50 -7.72 12.94
C SER A 62 12.75 -6.86 11.70
N TYR A 63 11.77 -6.77 10.80
CA TYR A 63 11.89 -5.90 9.63
C TYR A 63 11.74 -4.43 10.00
N MET A 64 10.85 -4.10 10.94
CA MET A 64 10.69 -2.73 11.45
C MET A 64 11.93 -2.24 12.21
N ASP A 65 12.56 -3.11 13.02
CA ASP A 65 13.82 -2.84 13.70
C ASP A 65 14.96 -2.61 12.70
N TYR A 66 15.00 -3.42 11.64
CA TYR A 66 15.94 -3.24 10.53
C TYR A 66 15.78 -1.87 9.87
N LEU A 67 14.55 -1.46 9.53
CA LEU A 67 14.29 -0.14 8.93
C LEU A 67 14.75 0.98 9.88
N THR A 68 14.45 0.89 11.18
CA THR A 68 14.89 1.88 12.18
C THR A 68 16.40 1.97 12.26
N THR A 69 17.10 0.83 12.24
CA THR A 69 18.56 0.81 12.30
C THR A 69 19.17 1.38 11.03
N ALA A 70 18.61 1.03 9.86
CA ALA A 70 19.08 1.49 8.57
C ALA A 70 18.89 3.02 8.38
N SER A 71 17.84 3.60 8.96
CA SER A 71 17.55 5.04 8.82
C SER A 71 18.57 5.96 9.51
N VAL A 72 19.34 5.44 10.49
CA VAL A 72 20.36 6.21 11.21
C VAL A 72 21.58 6.54 10.34
N SER A 73 21.85 5.73 9.32
CA SER A 73 22.99 5.96 8.42
C SER A 73 22.67 7.11 7.47
N SER A 74 23.51 8.14 7.39
CA SER A 74 23.29 9.27 6.48
C SER A 74 24.36 9.32 5.37
N PRO A 75 23.98 9.48 4.09
CA PRO A 75 22.59 9.50 3.58
C PRO A 75 22.00 8.09 3.47
N SER A 76 20.73 7.91 3.83
CA SER A 76 19.98 6.68 3.59
C SER A 76 18.68 6.96 2.86
N LEU A 77 18.23 5.95 2.11
CA LEU A 77 16.96 5.93 1.39
C LEU A 77 16.38 4.53 1.51
N HIS A 78 15.19 4.41 2.10
CA HIS A 78 14.47 3.14 2.07
C HIS A 78 13.71 2.99 0.75
N VAL A 79 14.02 1.93 0.01
CA VAL A 79 13.29 1.52 -1.20
C VAL A 79 12.40 0.34 -0.85
N VAL A 80 11.10 0.57 -0.69
CA VAL A 80 10.13 -0.45 -0.26
C VAL A 80 9.33 -0.99 -1.45
N TYR A 81 9.48 -2.28 -1.74
CA TYR A 81 8.81 -2.94 -2.88
C TYR A 81 7.28 -2.92 -2.76
N ILE A 82 6.55 -2.94 -3.88
CA ILE A 82 5.08 -2.78 -3.88
C ILE A 82 4.35 -3.89 -3.11
N ASN A 83 4.90 -5.11 -3.06
CA ASN A 83 4.34 -6.25 -2.32
C ASN A 83 4.64 -6.17 -0.82
N THR A 84 4.32 -5.04 -0.20
CA THR A 84 4.38 -4.79 1.25
C THR A 84 3.12 -4.03 1.66
N SER A 85 2.72 -4.13 2.93
CA SER A 85 1.57 -3.38 3.43
C SER A 85 1.77 -1.86 3.30
N LEU A 86 0.66 -1.12 3.23
CA LEU A 86 0.70 0.34 3.28
C LEU A 86 1.28 0.85 4.61
N GLU A 87 1.03 0.14 5.71
CA GLU A 87 1.55 0.47 7.03
C GLU A 87 3.09 0.43 7.06
N THR A 88 3.72 -0.64 6.56
CA THR A 88 5.18 -0.73 6.49
C THR A 88 5.77 0.39 5.61
N LYS A 89 5.10 0.75 4.51
CA LYS A 89 5.53 1.86 3.64
C LYS A 89 5.45 3.20 4.37
N ALA A 90 4.35 3.46 5.06
CA ALA A 90 4.14 4.69 5.83
C ALA A 90 5.15 4.80 6.98
N TYR A 91 5.38 3.70 7.71
CA TYR A 91 6.37 3.63 8.77
C TYR A 91 7.78 3.94 8.25
N SER A 92 8.20 3.25 7.19
CA SER A 92 9.48 3.48 6.53
C SER A 92 9.70 4.94 6.12
N MET A 93 8.65 5.62 5.65
CA MET A 93 8.70 7.05 5.31
C MET A 93 8.85 7.92 6.57
N SER A 94 8.11 7.62 7.64
CA SER A 94 8.11 8.41 8.88
C SER A 94 9.45 8.45 9.61
N LEU A 95 10.33 7.46 9.36
CA LEU A 95 11.69 7.41 9.90
C LEU A 95 12.62 8.48 9.32
N PHE A 96 12.23 9.07 8.19
CA PHE A 96 12.93 10.18 7.56
C PHE A 96 12.05 11.42 7.62
N GLN A 97 12.34 12.30 8.58
CA GLN A 97 11.81 13.66 8.56
C GLN A 97 12.92 14.61 8.05
N PRO A 98 12.56 15.66 7.29
CA PRO A 98 13.48 16.76 7.03
C PRO A 98 13.90 17.48 8.31
#